data_AF-A0A957D5K4-F1
#
_entry.id   AF-A0A957D5K4-F1
#
_cell.length_a   1.000
_cell.length_b   1.000
_cell.length_c   1.000
_cell.angle_alpha   90.00
_cell.angle_beta   90.00
_cell.angle_gamma   90.00
#
_symmetry.space_group_name_H-M   'P 1'
#
loop_
_entity.id
_entity.type
_entity.pdbx_description
1 polymer ?
#
loop_
_entity_poly.entity_id
_entity_poly.type
_entity_poly.pdbx_seq_one_letter_code
_entity_poly.pdbx_strand_id
1 'polypeptide(L)'
;MSKFKLLIYQELSRRIRGKLLWLGVIFLALGVYDLFVQPVLGRVWYAVWAAAAVVALLWLYYGLLMRRAALFVRPESLVLRGPLRKVKISYGRIDTATTTKIAKHFSRESLKGQDWAMVEPFYHLTCVFVEMNSFPRAFTRRRLWFSRLLFSPMRPGLLIVVEDWMNLSRAIDKARNEWHEKRRSNEKGDKRSLAAQILDY
;
A
#
# COMPACT_ATOMS: atom_id res chain seq x y z
N MET A 1 -5.25 18.05 4.91
CA MET A 1 -4.97 16.69 4.37
C MET A 1 -4.19 15.91 5.41
N SER A 2 -4.70 14.78 5.87
CA SER A 2 -4.01 13.91 6.84
C SER A 2 -3.31 12.76 6.13
N LYS A 3 -2.10 12.44 6.61
CA LYS A 3 -1.23 11.38 6.07
C LYS A 3 -1.01 10.34 7.16
N PHE A 4 -1.29 9.08 6.83
CA PHE A 4 -1.10 7.95 7.74
C PHE A 4 -0.10 6.97 7.13
N LYS A 5 0.92 6.60 7.91
CA LYS A 5 1.98 5.68 7.47
C LYS A 5 1.49 4.24 7.64
N LEU A 6 1.67 3.41 6.63
CA LEU A 6 1.26 2.01 6.66
C LEU A 6 2.36 1.18 7.34
N LEU A 7 2.05 0.60 8.49
CA LEU A 7 3.01 -0.16 9.30
C LEU A 7 3.52 -1.43 8.58
N ILE A 8 2.63 -2.12 7.85
CA ILE A 8 2.99 -3.31 7.06
C ILE A 8 4.16 -3.04 6.11
N TYR A 9 4.15 -1.88 5.44
CA TYR A 9 5.22 -1.54 4.49
C TYR A 9 6.52 -1.11 5.15
N GLN A 10 6.45 -0.57 6.38
CA GLN A 10 7.65 -0.22 7.12
C GLN A 10 8.42 -1.46 7.55
N GLU A 11 7.73 -2.45 8.11
CA GLU A 11 8.36 -3.71 8.49
C GLU A 11 8.83 -4.52 7.28
N LEU A 12 8.04 -4.53 6.19
CA LEU A 12 8.48 -5.15 4.93
C LEU A 12 9.79 -4.51 4.43
N SER A 13 9.86 -3.18 4.44
CA SER A 13 11.06 -2.44 4.03
C SER A 13 12.25 -2.69 4.96
N ARG A 14 12.03 -2.85 6.27
CA ARG A 14 13.07 -3.16 7.26
C ARG A 14 13.66 -4.55 7.03
N ARG A 15 12.82 -5.56 6.83
CA ARG A 15 13.21 -6.97 6.65
C ARG A 15 13.92 -7.21 5.31
N ILE A 16 13.45 -6.56 4.24
CA ILE A 16 14.06 -6.64 2.91
C ILE A 16 15.44 -5.99 2.94
N ARG A 17 15.58 -4.77 3.52
CA ARG A 17 16.87 -4.06 3.55
C ARG A 17 18.01 -4.84 4.17
N GLY A 18 17.79 -5.53 5.30
CA GLY A 18 18.84 -6.32 5.95
C GLY A 18 19.38 -7.41 5.02
N LYS A 19 18.48 -8.13 4.33
CA LYS A 19 18.84 -9.17 3.37
C LYS A 19 19.55 -8.60 2.14
N LEU A 20 19.09 -7.45 1.64
CA LEU A 20 19.69 -6.81 0.47
C LEU A 20 21.08 -6.26 0.73
N LEU A 21 21.30 -5.66 1.90
CA LEU A 21 22.62 -5.18 2.29
C LEU A 21 23.60 -6.36 2.39
N TRP A 22 23.19 -7.45 3.02
CA TRP A 22 23.98 -8.67 3.07
C TRP A 22 24.28 -9.24 1.68
N LEU A 23 23.27 -9.29 0.80
CA LEU A 23 23.44 -9.75 -0.58
C LEU A 23 24.42 -8.85 -1.34
N GLY A 24 24.26 -7.53 -1.23
CA GLY A 24 25.16 -6.56 -1.85
C GLY A 24 26.60 -6.68 -1.35
N VAL A 25 26.81 -6.89 -0.04
CA VAL A 25 28.13 -7.12 0.54
C VAL A 25 28.75 -8.43 0.05
N ILE A 26 27.98 -9.51 -0.05
CA ILE A 26 28.45 -10.79 -0.61
C ILE A 26 28.88 -10.62 -2.06
N PHE A 27 28.06 -9.97 -2.88
CA PHE A 27 28.40 -9.70 -4.29
C PHE A 27 29.64 -8.80 -4.41
N LEU A 28 29.78 -7.80 -3.54
CA LEU A 28 30.95 -6.92 -3.54
C LEU A 28 32.22 -7.68 -3.10
N ALA A 29 32.13 -8.49 -2.05
CA ALA A 29 33.26 -9.28 -1.55
C ALA A 29 33.74 -10.30 -2.58
N LEU A 30 32.80 -11.01 -3.25
CA LEU A 30 33.14 -11.94 -4.32
C LEU A 30 33.73 -11.23 -5.54
N GLY A 31 33.18 -10.08 -5.94
CA GLY A 31 33.71 -9.29 -7.04
C GLY A 31 35.11 -8.74 -6.76
N VAL A 32 35.39 -8.31 -5.53
CA VAL A 32 36.74 -7.86 -5.11
C VAL A 32 37.72 -9.03 -5.04
N TYR A 33 37.28 -10.20 -4.55
CA TYR A 33 38.12 -11.40 -4.50
C TYR A 33 38.54 -11.89 -5.89
N ASP A 34 37.60 -11.93 -6.85
CA ASP A 34 37.83 -12.29 -8.26
C ASP A 34 38.81 -11.31 -8.94
N LEU A 35 38.81 -10.04 -8.52
CA LEU A 35 39.68 -9.00 -9.07
C LEU A 35 41.12 -9.05 -8.54
N PHE A 36 41.34 -9.51 -7.30
CA PHE A 36 42.64 -9.46 -6.62
C PHE A 36 43.38 -10.81 -6.54
N VAL A 37 42.69 -11.96 -6.47
CA VAL A 37 43.35 -13.24 -6.15
C VAL A 37 43.70 -14.01 -7.42
N GLN A 38 42.74 -14.27 -8.30
CA GLN A 38 42.96 -14.82 -9.64
C GLN A 38 41.78 -14.45 -10.55
N PRO A 39 41.99 -13.85 -11.74
CA PRO A 39 40.92 -13.64 -12.71
C PRO A 39 40.57 -14.99 -13.37
N VAL A 40 39.86 -15.85 -12.65
CA VAL A 40 39.55 -17.22 -13.09
C VAL A 40 38.52 -17.22 -14.24
N LEU A 41 37.67 -16.20 -14.35
CA LEU A 41 36.47 -16.24 -15.21
C LEU A 41 36.47 -15.29 -16.43
N GLY A 42 37.59 -14.65 -16.75
CA GLY A 42 37.77 -13.90 -17.99
C GLY A 42 36.84 -12.68 -18.18
N ARG A 43 36.90 -12.06 -19.37
CA ARG A 43 36.28 -10.74 -19.64
C ARG A 43 34.75 -10.71 -19.54
N VAL A 44 34.09 -11.85 -19.75
CA VAL A 44 32.62 -11.99 -19.72
C VAL A 44 32.08 -11.88 -18.28
N TRP A 45 32.88 -12.22 -17.28
CA TRP A 45 32.44 -12.20 -15.88
C TRP A 45 32.26 -10.79 -15.32
N TYR A 46 33.02 -9.81 -15.81
CA TYR A 46 32.77 -8.40 -15.46
C TYR A 46 31.37 -7.94 -15.86
N ALA A 47 30.81 -8.45 -16.97
CA ALA A 47 29.44 -8.15 -17.36
C ALA A 47 28.42 -8.80 -16.42
N VAL A 48 28.70 -10.00 -15.90
CA VAL A 48 27.86 -10.69 -14.91
C VAL A 48 27.89 -9.96 -13.58
N TRP A 49 29.06 -9.51 -13.12
CA TRP A 49 29.18 -8.69 -11.91
C TRP A 49 28.49 -7.34 -12.05
N ALA A 50 28.64 -6.67 -13.20
CA ALA A 50 27.92 -5.42 -13.50
C ALA A 50 26.40 -5.64 -13.50
N ALA A 51 25.91 -6.71 -14.12
CA ALA A 51 24.50 -7.07 -14.11
C ALA A 51 24.00 -7.35 -12.68
N ALA A 52 24.77 -8.08 -11.87
CA ALA A 52 24.44 -8.35 -10.47
C ALA A 52 24.39 -7.06 -9.62
N ALA A 53 25.33 -6.15 -9.82
CA ALA A 53 25.34 -4.84 -9.16
C ALA A 53 24.11 -4.01 -9.53
N VAL A 54 23.72 -3.99 -10.81
CA VAL A 54 22.49 -3.31 -11.27
C VAL A 54 21.25 -3.94 -10.63
N VAL A 55 21.16 -5.27 -10.58
CA VAL A 55 20.04 -5.97 -9.93
C VAL A 55 19.98 -5.64 -8.44
N ALA A 56 21.12 -5.66 -7.73
CA ALA A 56 21.19 -5.29 -6.33
C ALA A 56 20.74 -3.84 -6.09
N LEU A 57 21.15 -2.91 -6.95
CA LEU A 57 20.77 -1.50 -6.88
C LEU A 57 19.28 -1.29 -7.14
N LEU A 58 18.71 -1.96 -8.15
CA LEU A 58 17.27 -1.97 -8.42
C LEU A 58 16.47 -2.51 -7.23
N TRP A 59 16.95 -3.59 -6.61
CA TRP A 59 16.35 -4.17 -5.42
C TRP A 59 16.42 -3.20 -4.23
N LEU A 60 17.55 -2.51 -4.03
CA LEU A 60 17.73 -1.54 -2.95
C LEU A 60 16.81 -0.33 -3.14
N TYR A 61 16.70 0.15 -4.38
CA TYR A 61 15.76 1.19 -4.78
C TYR A 61 14.31 0.78 -4.48
N TYR A 62 13.92 -0.46 -4.80
CA TYR A 62 12.60 -0.99 -4.47
C TYR A 62 12.33 -1.02 -2.97
N GLY A 63 13.31 -1.45 -2.16
CA GLY A 63 13.23 -1.43 -0.70
C GLY A 63 13.03 -0.03 -0.12
N LEU A 64 13.63 1.00 -0.71
CA LEU A 64 13.42 2.41 -0.34
C LEU A 64 12.04 2.92 -0.75
N LEU A 65 11.54 2.55 -1.92
CA LEU A 65 10.21 2.92 -2.39
C LEU A 65 9.09 2.43 -1.48
N MET A 66 9.24 1.24 -0.90
CA MET A 66 8.30 0.69 0.08
C MET A 66 8.05 1.63 1.27
N ARG A 67 9.07 2.38 1.71
CA ARG A 67 8.96 3.31 2.85
C ARG A 67 8.08 4.53 2.54
N ARG A 68 7.87 4.84 1.25
CA ARG A 68 6.99 5.93 0.81
C ARG A 68 5.51 5.53 0.76
N ALA A 69 5.20 4.26 1.01
CA ALA A 69 3.83 3.79 1.03
C ALA A 69 3.07 4.42 2.22
N ALA A 70 1.98 5.11 1.91
CA ALA A 70 1.18 5.84 2.89
C ALA A 70 -0.26 6.00 2.39
N LEU A 71 -1.17 6.13 3.32
CA LEU A 71 -2.56 6.47 3.04
C LEU A 71 -2.76 7.97 3.24
N PHE A 72 -3.41 8.62 2.29
CA PHE A 72 -3.76 10.03 2.36
C PHE A 72 -5.28 10.18 2.33
N VAL A 73 -5.82 10.87 3.33
CA VAL A 73 -7.24 11.23 3.36
C VAL A 73 -7.38 12.61 2.73
N ARG A 74 -8.05 12.68 1.57
CA ARG A 74 -8.40 13.94 0.89
C ARG A 74 -9.91 14.12 0.92
N PRO A 75 -10.44 15.35 0.84
CA PRO A 75 -11.88 15.60 0.89
C PRO A 75 -12.69 14.85 -0.18
N GLU A 76 -12.12 14.64 -1.37
CA GLU A 76 -12.85 14.01 -2.49
C GLU A 76 -12.58 12.50 -2.63
N SER A 77 -11.44 12.03 -2.12
CA SER A 77 -11.01 10.65 -2.29
C SER A 77 -9.98 10.22 -1.26
N LEU A 78 -10.05 8.94 -0.90
CA LEU A 78 -9.01 8.25 -0.17
C LEU A 78 -7.91 7.83 -1.14
N VAL A 79 -6.67 8.27 -0.92
CA VAL A 79 -5.54 7.97 -1.82
C VAL A 79 -4.58 7.01 -1.15
N LEU A 80 -4.55 5.78 -1.64
CA LEU A 80 -3.55 4.79 -1.26
C LEU A 80 -2.30 4.98 -2.13
N ARG A 81 -1.22 5.49 -1.54
CA ARG A 81 0.09 5.51 -2.19
C ARG A 81 0.80 4.21 -1.84
N GLY A 82 0.90 3.32 -2.83
CA GLY A 82 1.77 2.16 -2.76
C GLY A 82 3.23 2.50 -3.10
N PRO A 83 4.08 1.47 -3.19
CA PRO A 83 5.51 1.63 -3.50
C PRO A 83 5.73 2.24 -4.89
N LEU A 84 5.03 1.73 -5.89
CA LEU A 84 5.20 2.12 -7.31
C LEU A 84 3.97 2.81 -7.90
N ARG A 85 2.77 2.59 -7.36
CA ARG A 85 1.53 3.17 -7.87
C ARG A 85 0.72 3.88 -6.79
N LYS A 86 0.04 4.95 -7.20
CA LYS A 86 -0.95 5.68 -6.41
C LYS A 86 -2.34 5.26 -6.89
N VAL A 87 -3.22 4.89 -5.97
CA VAL A 87 -4.61 4.55 -6.29
C VAL A 87 -5.53 5.51 -5.55
N LYS A 88 -6.41 6.17 -6.31
CA LYS A 88 -7.47 7.02 -5.76
C LYS A 88 -8.74 6.19 -5.61
N ILE A 89 -9.34 6.26 -4.43
CA ILE A 89 -10.58 5.57 -4.07
C ILE A 89 -11.60 6.65 -3.74
N SER A 90 -12.68 6.72 -4.52
CA SER A 90 -13.79 7.64 -4.23
C SER A 90 -14.57 7.15 -3.02
N TYR A 91 -15.03 8.08 -2.17
CA TYR A 91 -15.88 7.76 -1.02
C TYR A 91 -17.21 7.09 -1.39
N GLY A 92 -17.72 7.29 -2.60
CA GLY A 92 -18.90 6.58 -3.08
C GLY A 92 -18.71 5.07 -3.27
N ARG A 93 -17.47 4.57 -3.27
CA ARG A 93 -17.18 3.11 -3.31
C ARG A 93 -16.94 2.51 -1.93
N ILE A 94 -16.77 3.35 -0.91
CA ILE A 94 -16.52 2.93 0.47
C ILE A 94 -17.89 2.72 1.12
N ASP A 95 -18.14 1.49 1.53
CA ASP A 95 -19.38 1.14 2.20
C ASP A 95 -19.30 1.51 3.68
N THR A 96 -18.34 0.93 4.40
CA THR A 96 -18.17 1.15 5.84
C THR A 96 -16.69 1.12 6.21
N ALA A 97 -16.28 1.95 7.18
CA ALA A 97 -14.96 1.87 7.81
C ALA A 97 -15.16 1.32 9.23
N THR A 98 -14.66 0.13 9.50
CA THR A 98 -14.78 -0.53 10.81
C THR A 98 -13.44 -0.80 11.43
N THR A 99 -13.39 -0.70 12.75
CA THR A 99 -12.21 -1.05 13.53
C THR A 99 -12.22 -2.54 13.83
N THR A 100 -11.15 -3.23 13.47
CA THR A 100 -11.03 -4.70 13.60
C THR A 100 -9.60 -5.08 13.98
N LYS A 101 -9.38 -6.36 14.26
CA LYS A 101 -8.06 -6.92 14.51
C LYS A 101 -7.62 -7.73 13.30
N ILE A 102 -6.33 -7.69 12.98
CA ILE A 102 -5.78 -8.47 11.86
C ILE A 102 -6.06 -9.97 12.04
N ALA A 103 -6.02 -10.45 13.27
CA ALA A 103 -6.35 -11.82 13.65
C ALA A 103 -7.74 -12.30 13.19
N LYS A 104 -8.71 -11.39 13.00
CA LYS A 104 -10.03 -11.74 12.46
C LYS A 104 -10.04 -11.96 10.95
N HIS A 105 -9.10 -11.35 10.22
CA HIS A 105 -9.05 -11.42 8.76
C HIS A 105 -8.05 -12.45 8.24
N PHE A 106 -7.01 -12.76 9.01
CA PHE A 106 -5.99 -13.75 8.65
C PHE A 106 -5.82 -14.74 9.80
N SER A 107 -6.18 -16.01 9.55
CA SER A 107 -5.86 -17.09 10.49
C SER A 107 -4.43 -17.57 10.27
N ARG A 108 -3.79 -18.09 11.32
CA ARG A 108 -2.44 -18.66 11.25
C ARG A 108 -2.33 -19.78 10.21
N GLU A 109 -3.39 -20.57 10.07
CA GLU A 109 -3.49 -21.67 9.10
C GLU A 109 -3.60 -21.18 7.64
N SER A 110 -4.17 -19.99 7.42
CA SER A 110 -4.36 -19.44 6.07
C SER A 110 -3.09 -18.83 5.46
N LEU A 111 -2.09 -18.50 6.28
CA LEU A 111 -0.87 -17.82 5.86
C LEU A 111 0.32 -18.78 5.83
N LYS A 112 1.05 -18.81 4.70
CA LYS A 112 2.32 -19.53 4.60
C LYS A 112 3.39 -18.83 5.43
N GLY A 113 4.35 -19.56 5.98
CA GLY A 113 5.28 -19.08 7.03
C GLY A 113 5.95 -17.71 6.80
N GLN A 114 6.32 -17.35 5.57
CA GLN A 114 6.86 -16.01 5.28
C GLN A 114 5.81 -14.89 5.41
N ASP A 115 4.58 -15.14 4.96
CA ASP A 115 3.46 -14.19 5.11
C ASP A 115 3.04 -14.10 6.59
N TRP A 116 3.05 -15.23 7.32
CA TRP A 116 2.82 -15.23 8.77
C TRP A 116 3.83 -14.37 9.50
N ALA A 117 5.14 -14.57 9.24
CA ALA A 117 6.20 -13.79 9.86
C ALA A 117 6.15 -12.28 9.53
N MET A 118 5.40 -11.88 8.50
CA MET A 118 5.13 -10.45 8.20
C MET A 118 3.93 -9.90 8.98
N VAL A 119 2.94 -10.74 9.28
CA VAL A 119 1.70 -10.35 9.96
C VAL A 119 1.80 -10.47 11.47
N GLU A 120 2.57 -11.44 11.96
CA GLU A 120 2.77 -11.77 13.37
C GLU A 120 3.03 -10.54 14.27
N PRO A 121 3.91 -9.58 13.92
CA PRO A 121 4.16 -8.40 14.76
C PRO A 121 2.92 -7.50 14.93
N PHE A 122 1.98 -7.57 13.98
CA PHE A 122 0.79 -6.75 13.94
C PHE A 122 -0.47 -7.49 14.39
N TYR A 123 -0.36 -8.77 14.75
CA TYR A 123 -1.50 -9.64 15.00
C TYR A 123 -2.40 -9.14 16.15
N HIS A 124 -1.78 -8.50 17.14
CA HIS A 124 -2.47 -7.91 18.30
C HIS A 124 -2.93 -6.46 18.07
N LEU A 125 -2.48 -5.82 17.00
CA LEU A 125 -2.81 -4.42 16.73
C LEU A 125 -4.22 -4.29 16.15
N THR A 126 -4.82 -3.17 16.53
CA THR A 126 -6.05 -2.69 15.94
C THR A 126 -5.76 -2.12 14.55
N CYS A 127 -6.60 -2.45 13.58
CA CYS A 127 -6.52 -1.97 12.21
C CYS A 127 -7.88 -1.45 11.75
N VAL A 128 -7.86 -0.57 10.74
CA VAL A 128 -9.08 -0.05 10.13
C VAL A 128 -9.35 -0.84 8.87
N PHE A 129 -10.47 -1.53 8.83
CA PHE A 129 -10.98 -2.20 7.64
C PHE A 129 -11.95 -1.28 6.91
N VAL A 130 -11.57 -0.90 5.69
CA VAL A 130 -12.40 -0.10 4.80
C VAL A 130 -13.07 -1.06 3.83
N GLU A 131 -14.32 -1.38 4.12
CA GLU A 131 -15.18 -2.20 3.28
C GLU A 131 -15.57 -1.42 2.02
N MET A 132 -15.51 -2.09 0.88
CA MET A 132 -15.72 -1.47 -0.42
C MET A 132 -16.66 -2.30 -1.29
N ASN A 133 -17.65 -1.65 -1.88
CA ASN A 133 -18.59 -2.30 -2.80
C ASN A 133 -17.89 -2.83 -4.06
N SER A 134 -16.86 -2.12 -4.52
CA SER A 134 -16.05 -2.55 -5.67
C SER A 134 -14.63 -2.00 -5.61
N PHE A 135 -13.68 -2.81 -6.06
CA PHE A 135 -12.30 -2.35 -6.20
C PHE A 135 -12.16 -1.43 -7.43
N PRO A 136 -11.49 -0.27 -7.30
CA PRO A 136 -11.10 0.54 -8.45
C PRO A 136 -10.38 -0.28 -9.52
N ARG A 137 -10.59 0.03 -10.80
CA ARG A 137 -9.87 -0.61 -11.93
C ARG A 137 -8.34 -0.55 -11.79
N ALA A 138 -7.81 0.43 -11.05
CA ALA A 138 -6.39 0.51 -10.74
C ALA A 138 -5.86 -0.67 -9.90
N PHE A 139 -6.74 -1.42 -9.22
CA PHE A 139 -6.41 -2.63 -8.46
C PHE A 139 -6.54 -3.93 -9.27
N THR A 140 -6.82 -3.91 -10.57
CA THR A 140 -6.91 -5.15 -11.38
C THR A 140 -5.59 -5.95 -11.33
N ARG A 141 -4.44 -5.27 -11.25
CA ARG A 141 -3.11 -5.89 -11.01
C ARG A 141 -2.61 -5.67 -9.58
N ARG A 142 -3.49 -5.80 -8.57
CA ARG A 142 -3.18 -5.53 -7.15
C ARG A 142 -2.00 -6.33 -6.60
N ARG A 143 -1.86 -7.60 -6.97
CA ARG A 143 -0.83 -8.51 -6.44
C ARG A 143 0.61 -8.14 -6.87
N LEU A 144 0.76 -7.37 -7.94
CA LEU A 144 2.09 -6.92 -8.43
C LEU A 144 2.59 -5.67 -7.69
N TRP A 145 1.68 -4.79 -7.29
CA TRP A 145 2.04 -3.46 -6.76
C TRP A 145 1.76 -3.29 -5.27
N PHE A 146 0.88 -4.12 -4.72
CA PHE A 146 0.44 -4.05 -3.34
C PHE A 146 0.58 -5.43 -2.69
N SER A 147 0.99 -5.45 -1.41
CA SER A 147 1.01 -6.68 -0.64
C SER A 147 -0.41 -7.25 -0.53
N ARG A 148 -0.53 -8.58 -0.62
CA ARG A 148 -1.80 -9.31 -0.43
C ARG A 148 -2.40 -9.02 0.95
N LEU A 149 -1.55 -8.73 1.94
CA LEU A 149 -1.93 -8.46 3.33
C LEU A 149 -2.80 -7.21 3.53
N LEU A 150 -2.87 -6.32 2.52
CA LEU A 150 -3.75 -5.16 2.55
C LEU A 150 -5.18 -5.48 2.12
N PHE A 151 -5.44 -6.68 1.61
CA PHE A 151 -6.74 -7.08 1.13
C PHE A 151 -7.25 -8.21 2.01
N SER A 152 -8.45 -8.05 2.57
CA SER A 152 -9.05 -9.14 3.33
C SER A 152 -9.45 -10.28 2.39
N PRO A 153 -9.22 -11.55 2.78
CA PRO A 153 -9.71 -12.70 2.02
C PRO A 153 -11.22 -12.91 2.19
N MET A 154 -11.84 -12.39 3.26
CA MET A 154 -13.23 -12.64 3.59
C MET A 154 -14.20 -11.68 2.91
N ARG A 155 -13.84 -10.40 2.84
CA ARG A 155 -14.70 -9.33 2.30
C ARG A 155 -13.91 -8.38 1.40
N PRO A 156 -14.54 -7.83 0.35
CA PRO A 156 -13.90 -6.86 -0.52
C PRO A 156 -13.62 -5.56 0.26
N GLY A 157 -12.35 -5.28 0.51
CA GLY A 157 -11.96 -4.08 1.23
C GLY A 157 -10.46 -3.99 1.44
N LEU A 158 -10.06 -2.91 2.12
CA LEU A 158 -8.68 -2.63 2.47
C LEU A 158 -8.48 -2.76 3.97
N LEU A 159 -7.52 -3.59 4.36
CA LEU A 159 -7.04 -3.71 5.72
C LEU A 159 -5.87 -2.75 5.92
N ILE A 160 -6.07 -1.73 6.77
CA ILE A 160 -5.09 -0.68 6.99
C ILE A 160 -4.57 -0.76 8.43
N VAL A 161 -3.29 -1.07 8.55
CA VAL A 161 -2.58 -1.11 9.84
C VAL A 161 -1.76 0.17 9.99
N VAL A 162 -2.12 0.96 10.99
CA VAL A 162 -1.55 2.29 11.29
C VAL A 162 -1.39 2.41 12.81
N GLU A 163 -0.43 3.20 13.26
CA GLU A 163 -0.21 3.46 14.70
C GLU A 163 -1.43 4.14 15.33
N ASP A 164 -1.95 5.16 14.65
CA ASP A 164 -3.08 5.97 15.10
C ASP A 164 -4.34 5.65 14.30
N TRP A 165 -4.92 4.50 14.60
CA TRP A 165 -6.15 4.01 13.97
C TRP A 165 -7.35 4.92 14.27
N MET A 166 -7.38 5.56 15.44
CA MET A 166 -8.50 6.40 15.87
C MET A 166 -8.57 7.69 15.05
N ASN A 167 -7.44 8.37 14.84
CA ASN A 167 -7.40 9.54 13.97
C ASN A 167 -7.64 9.18 12.50
N LEU A 168 -7.21 7.99 12.06
CA LEU A 168 -7.54 7.53 10.71
C LEU A 168 -9.05 7.35 10.52
N SER A 169 -9.72 6.65 11.44
CA SER A 169 -11.17 6.42 11.36
C SER A 169 -11.93 7.74 11.32
N ARG A 170 -11.65 8.63 12.29
CA ARG A 170 -12.26 9.97 12.35
C ARG A 170 -12.04 10.77 11.08
N ALA A 171 -10.84 10.73 10.51
CA ALA A 171 -10.52 11.45 9.28
C ALA A 171 -11.29 10.89 8.08
N ILE A 172 -11.45 9.56 7.98
CA ILE A 172 -12.23 8.92 6.92
C ILE A 172 -13.71 9.29 7.06
N ASP A 173 -14.28 9.17 8.26
CA ASP A 173 -15.68 9.46 8.52
C ASP A 173 -16.01 10.93 8.24
N LYS A 174 -15.16 11.86 8.70
CA LYS A 174 -15.29 13.29 8.40
C LYS A 174 -15.27 13.56 6.90
N ALA A 175 -14.27 13.06 6.18
CA ALA A 175 -14.16 13.29 4.74
C ALA A 175 -15.31 12.66 3.94
N ARG A 176 -15.81 11.50 4.38
CA ARG A 176 -16.98 10.85 3.79
C ARG A 176 -18.25 11.68 3.98
N ASN A 177 -18.47 12.22 5.18
CA ASN A 177 -19.63 13.07 5.47
C ASN A 177 -19.58 14.37 4.64
N GLU A 178 -18.43 15.03 4.59
CA GLU A 178 -18.22 16.23 3.74
C GLU A 178 -18.50 15.93 2.25
N TRP A 179 -18.09 14.75 1.77
CA TRP A 179 -18.36 14.33 0.40
C TRP A 179 -19.87 14.11 0.13
N HIS A 180 -20.58 13.47 1.06
CA HIS A 180 -22.03 13.26 0.96
C HIS A 180 -22.81 14.58 1.02
N GLU A 181 -22.42 15.49 1.91
CA GLU A 181 -23.03 16.81 2.02
C GLU A 181 -22.87 17.63 0.73
N LYS A 182 -21.64 17.67 0.17
CA LYS A 182 -21.38 18.34 -1.11
C LYS A 182 -22.18 17.75 -2.26
N ARG A 183 -22.34 16.43 -2.28
CA ARG A 183 -23.14 15.77 -3.31
C ARG A 183 -24.62 16.13 -3.20
N ARG A 184 -25.17 16.11 -1.97
CA ARG A 184 -26.55 16.51 -1.70
C ARG A 184 -26.81 17.99 -1.99
N SER A 185 -25.86 18.89 -1.70
CA SER A 185 -26.00 20.32 -2.03
C SER A 185 -26.03 20.54 -3.53
N ASN A 186 -25.16 19.85 -4.28
CA ASN A 186 -25.13 19.94 -5.75
C ASN A 186 -26.43 19.41 -6.37
N GLU A 187 -26.94 18.27 -5.92
CA GLU A 187 -28.22 17.71 -6.40
C GLU A 187 -29.42 18.64 -6.11
N LYS A 188 -29.42 19.36 -4.98
CA LYS A 188 -30.47 20.35 -4.67
C LYS A 188 -30.37 21.60 -5.53
N GLY A 189 -29.16 22.07 -5.84
CA GLY A 189 -28.94 23.22 -6.73
C GLY A 189 -29.41 22.93 -8.15
N ASP A 190 -29.09 21.74 -8.66
CA ASP A 190 -29.45 21.31 -10.02
C ASP A 190 -30.98 21.20 -10.19
N LYS A 191 -31.67 20.59 -9.22
CA LYS A 191 -33.14 20.48 -9.23
C LYS A 191 -33.85 21.83 -9.17
N ARG A 192 -33.28 22.82 -8.45
CA ARG A 192 -33.83 24.18 -8.39
C ARG A 192 -33.67 24.91 -9.73
N SER A 193 -32.55 24.70 -10.42
CA SER A 193 -32.33 25.26 -11.76
C SER A 193 -33.31 24.69 -12.80
N LEU A 194 -33.55 23.38 -12.75
CA LEU A 194 -34.52 22.74 -13.64
C LEU A 194 -35.96 23.18 -13.37
N ALA A 195 -36.34 23.35 -12.10
CA ALA A 195 -37.67 23.85 -11.74
C ALA A 195 -37.89 25.31 -12.18
N ALA A 196 -36.87 26.16 -12.09
CA ALA A 196 -36.94 27.53 -12.59
C ALA A 196 -37.12 27.56 -14.12
N GLN A 197 -36.39 26.72 -14.85
CA GLN A 197 -36.48 26.64 -16.31
C GLN A 197 -37.85 26.15 -16.82
N ILE A 198 -38.57 25.34 -16.03
CA ILE A 198 -39.92 24.85 -16.37
C ILE A 198 -40.98 25.91 -16.08
N LEU A 199 -40.78 26.79 -15.10
CA LEU A 199 -41.73 27.85 -14.74
C LEU A 199 -41.66 29.08 -15.66
N ASP A 200 -40.56 29.22 -16.42
CA ASP A 200 -40.37 30.30 -17.41
C ASP A 200 -40.96 29.99 -18.80
N TYR A 201 -41.78 28.92 -18.94
CA TYR A 201 -42.46 28.49 -20.17
C TYR A 201 -43.97 28.47 -19.99
#